data_AF-A0A503KW58-F1
#
_entry.id   AF-A0A503KW58-F1
#
_cell.length_a   1.000
_cell.length_b   1.000
_cell.length_c   1.000
_cell.angle_alpha   90.00
_cell.angle_beta   90.00
_cell.angle_gamma   90.00
#
_symmetry.space_group_name_H-M   'P 1'
#
loop_
_entity.id
_entity.type
_entity.pdbx_description
1 polymer ?
#
loop_
_entity_poly.entity_id
_entity_poly.type
_entity_poly.pdbx_seq_one_letter_code
_entity_poly.pdbx_strand_id
1 'polypeptide(L)'
;MQLRLACALFCGMPVTANACRPGDVRLAGHYYLNGVMEVGSELLLKKDGSFEFALAYGANDQYGKGCWVRKGSTVEVIPAGRSSASTHHTPDDSGFSGLVLTVSGSSLVWDINGSGHKARFEK
;
A
#
# COMPACT_ATOMS: atom_id res chain seq x y z
N MET A 1 -3.28 -59.61 -13.03
CA MET A 1 -4.36 -58.68 -13.41
C MET A 1 -3.87 -57.26 -13.11
N GLN A 2 -3.32 -56.57 -14.12
CA GLN A 2 -2.69 -55.24 -13.99
C GLN A 2 -3.74 -54.15 -14.16
N LEU A 3 -3.95 -53.31 -13.14
CA LEU A 3 -4.81 -52.14 -13.21
C LEU A 3 -3.95 -50.91 -13.52
N ARG A 4 -4.07 -50.40 -14.75
CA ARG A 4 -3.45 -49.14 -15.17
C ARG A 4 -4.33 -47.98 -14.70
N LEU A 5 -3.89 -47.22 -13.70
CA LEU A 5 -4.46 -45.91 -13.39
C LEU A 5 -3.95 -44.90 -14.42
N ALA A 6 -4.85 -44.39 -15.26
CA ALA A 6 -4.58 -43.26 -16.14
C ALA A 6 -4.55 -41.97 -15.30
N CYS A 7 -3.40 -41.31 -15.28
CA CYS A 7 -3.20 -40.02 -14.64
C CYS A 7 -3.84 -38.93 -15.53
N ALA A 8 -4.96 -38.37 -15.11
CA ALA A 8 -5.58 -37.22 -15.78
C ALA A 8 -4.77 -35.97 -15.44
N LEU A 9 -3.99 -35.49 -16.41
CA LEU A 9 -3.30 -34.20 -16.37
C LEU A 9 -4.33 -33.07 -16.42
N PHE A 10 -4.72 -32.54 -15.26
CA PHE A 10 -5.37 -31.23 -15.19
C PHE A 10 -4.33 -30.16 -15.56
N CYS A 11 -4.48 -29.59 -16.75
CA CYS A 11 -3.71 -28.46 -17.23
C CYS A 11 -4.04 -27.25 -16.33
N GLY A 12 -3.13 -26.93 -15.40
CA GLY A 12 -3.29 -25.80 -14.50
C GLY A 12 -3.32 -24.49 -15.27
N MET A 13 -4.43 -23.75 -15.18
CA MET A 13 -4.49 -22.38 -15.66
C MET A 13 -3.49 -21.54 -14.83
N PRO A 14 -2.60 -20.75 -15.44
CA PRO A 14 -1.78 -19.84 -14.69
C PRO A 14 -2.68 -18.80 -14.04
N VAL A 15 -2.74 -18.80 -12.70
CA VAL A 15 -3.25 -17.66 -11.94
C VAL A 15 -2.30 -16.51 -12.23
N THR A 16 -2.71 -15.60 -13.11
CA THR A 16 -2.00 -14.34 -13.28
C THR A 16 -2.19 -13.56 -11.99
N ALA A 17 -1.10 -13.39 -11.23
CA ALA A 17 -1.07 -12.38 -10.18
C ALA A 17 -1.44 -11.05 -10.85
N ASN A 18 -2.52 -10.41 -10.36
CA ASN A 18 -3.02 -9.16 -10.93
C ASN A 18 -1.96 -8.09 -10.69
N ALA A 19 -1.13 -7.83 -11.70
CA ALA A 19 -0.05 -6.85 -11.62
C ALA A 19 -0.64 -5.44 -11.44
N CYS A 20 0.09 -4.58 -10.70
CA CYS A 20 -0.32 -3.20 -10.53
C CYS A 20 -0.41 -2.48 -11.88
N ARG A 21 -1.31 -1.50 -11.98
CA ARG A 21 -1.38 -0.62 -13.14
C ARG A 21 -0.37 0.52 -12.94
N PRO A 22 0.31 1.00 -13.99
CA PRO A 22 1.24 2.12 -13.88
C PRO A 22 0.64 3.31 -13.13
N GLY A 23 1.40 3.85 -12.19
CA GLY A 23 0.98 4.99 -11.37
C GLY A 23 1.21 6.34 -12.03
N ASP A 24 0.68 7.43 -11.45
CA ASP A 24 0.98 8.78 -11.91
C ASP A 24 2.47 9.10 -11.69
N VAL A 25 3.24 9.19 -12.76
CA VAL A 25 4.70 9.39 -12.71
C VAL A 25 5.14 10.63 -11.93
N ARG A 26 4.28 11.64 -11.77
CA ARG A 26 4.59 12.85 -10.99
C ARG A 26 4.54 12.60 -9.48
N LEU A 27 3.71 11.64 -9.06
CA LEU A 27 3.57 11.24 -7.66
C LEU A 27 4.50 10.07 -7.29
N ALA A 28 5.05 9.34 -8.26
CA ALA A 28 6.08 8.36 -7.97
C ALA A 28 7.30 9.02 -7.27
N GLY A 29 7.84 8.39 -6.23
CA GLY A 29 8.92 8.92 -5.41
C GLY A 29 9.01 8.23 -4.05
N HIS A 30 10.10 8.50 -3.34
CA HIS A 30 10.26 8.10 -1.94
C HIS A 30 9.83 9.26 -1.04
N TYR A 31 9.07 8.94 0.00
CA TYR A 31 8.47 9.92 0.89
C TYR A 31 8.78 9.59 2.34
N TYR A 32 9.04 10.63 3.12
CA TYR A 32 9.31 10.57 4.56
C TYR A 32 8.18 11.27 5.31
N LEU A 33 7.71 10.64 6.39
CA LEU A 33 6.66 11.20 7.23
C LEU A 33 7.20 12.34 8.09
N ASN A 34 6.46 13.46 8.09
CA ASN A 34 6.69 14.62 8.94
C ASN A 34 5.41 15.00 9.68
N GLY A 35 5.58 15.66 10.83
CA GLY A 35 4.48 16.29 11.58
C GLY A 35 3.80 15.42 12.63
N VAL A 36 4.36 14.24 12.95
CA VAL A 36 3.88 13.37 14.04
C VAL A 36 5.04 13.06 14.97
N MET A 37 4.84 13.25 16.27
CA MET A 37 5.83 12.91 17.29
C MET A 37 5.93 11.39 17.42
N GLU A 38 7.16 10.88 17.61
CA GLU A 38 7.45 9.47 17.93
C GLU A 38 7.07 8.44 16.85
N VAL A 39 6.61 8.89 15.68
CA VAL A 39 6.29 8.04 14.53
C VAL A 39 7.27 8.33 13.41
N GLY A 40 8.05 7.32 13.03
CA GLY A 40 8.84 7.33 11.80
C GLY A 40 8.13 6.54 10.73
N SER A 41 8.04 7.04 9.50
CA SER A 41 7.48 6.26 8.39
C SER A 41 8.04 6.68 7.05
N GLU A 42 8.16 5.71 6.16
CA GLU A 42 8.57 5.88 4.78
C GLU A 42 7.55 5.24 3.84
N LEU A 43 7.31 5.90 2.70
CA LEU A 43 6.44 5.41 1.64
C LEU A 43 7.15 5.56 0.30
N LEU A 44 7.36 4.45 -0.39
CA LEU A 44 7.89 4.43 -1.75
C LEU A 44 6.76 4.15 -2.73
N LEU A 45 6.44 5.13 -3.58
CA LEU A 45 5.53 4.95 -4.71
C LEU A 45 6.34 4.74 -6.00
N LYS A 46 6.27 3.53 -6.57
CA LYS A 46 6.99 3.20 -7.81
C LYS A 46 6.16 3.54 -9.05
N LYS A 47 6.83 3.84 -10.17
CA LYS A 47 6.19 4.22 -11.44
C LYS A 47 5.32 3.10 -12.04
N ASP A 48 5.65 1.85 -11.74
CA ASP A 48 4.88 0.67 -12.15
C ASP A 48 3.56 0.50 -11.38
N GLY A 49 3.28 1.39 -10.41
CA GLY A 49 2.08 1.35 -9.58
C GLY A 49 2.20 0.47 -8.35
N SER A 50 3.37 -0.14 -8.09
CA SER A 50 3.62 -0.82 -6.81
C SER A 50 4.12 0.15 -5.74
N PHE A 51 3.93 -0.21 -4.47
CA PHE A 51 4.46 0.56 -3.35
C PHE A 51 5.18 -0.30 -2.32
N GLU A 52 6.01 0.33 -1.51
CA GLU A 52 6.55 -0.20 -0.26
C GLU A 52 6.31 0.81 0.86
N PHE A 53 5.98 0.31 2.06
CA PHE A 53 5.66 1.10 3.23
C PHE A 53 6.36 0.52 4.45
N ALA A 54 6.91 1.40 5.28
CA ALA A 54 7.39 1.07 6.61
C ALA A 54 6.93 2.14 7.60
N LEU A 55 6.55 1.75 8.81
CA LEU A 55 6.26 2.63 9.92
C LEU A 55 6.82 2.01 11.20
N ALA A 56 7.44 2.84 12.02
CA ALA A 56 7.90 2.51 13.35
C ALA A 56 7.25 3.46 14.35
N TYR A 57 6.60 2.90 15.37
CA TYR A 57 5.98 3.64 16.46
C TYR A 57 6.11 2.85 17.77
N GLY A 58 6.96 3.33 18.67
CA GLY A 58 7.29 2.61 19.91
C GLY A 58 7.86 1.21 19.61
N ALA A 59 7.16 0.17 20.06
CA ALA A 59 7.49 -1.24 19.78
C ALA A 59 6.67 -1.84 18.62
N ASN A 60 5.88 -1.03 17.92
CA ASN A 60 5.06 -1.44 16.80
C ASN A 60 5.75 -1.07 15.48
N ASP A 61 6.16 -2.09 14.73
CA ASP A 61 6.68 -1.94 13.38
C ASP A 61 5.67 -2.49 12.37
N GLN A 62 5.33 -1.69 11.38
CA GLN A 62 4.36 -2.04 10.35
C GLN A 62 5.00 -1.98 8.97
N TYR A 63 4.66 -2.94 8.13
CA TYR A 63 5.19 -3.05 6.77
C TYR A 63 4.07 -3.33 5.78
N GLY A 64 4.18 -2.75 4.58
CA GLY A 64 3.17 -2.88 3.54
C GLY A 64 3.79 -2.95 2.16
N LYS A 65 3.22 -3.81 1.31
CA LYS A 65 3.45 -3.83 -0.14
C LYS A 65 2.14 -4.05 -0.86
N GLY A 66 2.03 -3.58 -2.09
CA GLY A 66 0.84 -3.75 -2.90
C GLY A 66 0.81 -2.76 -4.06
N CYS A 67 -0.39 -2.35 -4.45
CA CYS A 67 -0.59 -1.41 -5.55
C CYS A 67 -1.09 -0.06 -5.03
N TRP A 68 -0.69 1.00 -5.70
CA TRP A 68 -1.23 2.32 -5.46
C TRP A 68 -1.90 2.87 -6.72
N VAL A 69 -2.88 3.74 -6.52
CA VAL A 69 -3.61 4.38 -7.61
C VAL A 69 -3.96 5.81 -7.24
N ARG A 70 -3.85 6.71 -8.22
CA ARG A 70 -4.37 8.07 -8.08
C ARG A 70 -5.86 8.11 -8.47
N LYS A 71 -6.70 8.66 -7.59
CA LYS A 71 -8.12 8.93 -7.87
C LYS A 71 -8.44 10.39 -7.59
N GLY A 72 -8.48 11.20 -8.65
CA GLY A 72 -8.71 12.64 -8.52
C GLY A 72 -7.65 13.32 -7.64
N SER A 73 -8.07 13.79 -6.46
CA SER A 73 -7.22 14.47 -5.47
C SER A 73 -6.61 13.52 -4.44
N THR A 74 -6.84 12.21 -4.51
CA THR A 74 -6.27 11.24 -3.57
C THR A 74 -5.31 10.25 -4.25
N VAL A 75 -4.41 9.69 -3.44
CA VAL A 75 -3.64 8.49 -3.72
C VAL A 75 -4.13 7.42 -2.75
N GLU A 76 -4.58 6.29 -3.26
CA GLU A 76 -4.90 5.10 -2.46
C GLU A 76 -3.73 4.12 -2.52
N VAL A 77 -3.27 3.68 -1.36
CA VAL A 77 -2.19 2.70 -1.16
C VAL A 77 -2.83 1.41 -0.65
N ILE A 78 -2.97 0.43 -1.53
CA ILE A 78 -3.81 -0.76 -1.33
C ILE A 78 -2.91 -1.99 -1.08
N PRO A 79 -2.84 -2.53 0.14
CA PRO A 79 -2.00 -3.68 0.45
C PRO A 79 -2.37 -4.91 -0.38
N ALA A 80 -1.39 -5.76 -0.65
CA ALA A 80 -1.63 -7.05 -1.30
C ALA A 80 -2.71 -7.86 -0.54
N GLY A 81 -3.62 -8.48 -1.28
CA GLY A 81 -4.76 -9.21 -0.70
C GLY A 81 -5.95 -8.33 -0.29
N ARG A 82 -5.87 -7.00 -0.48
CA ARG A 82 -7.00 -6.07 -0.29
C ARG A 82 -7.49 -5.52 -1.62
N SER A 83 -8.77 -5.17 -1.68
CA SER A 83 -9.40 -4.48 -2.82
C SER A 83 -9.51 -2.96 -2.62
N SER A 84 -9.29 -2.47 -1.40
CA SER A 84 -9.35 -1.06 -1.03
C SER A 84 -8.33 -0.71 0.05
N ALA A 85 -7.98 0.57 0.11
CA ALA A 85 -7.17 1.14 1.18
C ALA A 85 -8.07 1.57 2.37
N SER A 86 -7.54 1.51 3.58
CA SER A 86 -8.22 2.04 4.76
C SER A 86 -8.16 3.58 4.81
N THR A 87 -9.27 4.19 5.22
CA THR A 87 -9.32 5.62 5.60
C THR A 87 -9.12 5.83 7.10
N HIS A 88 -9.05 4.76 7.88
CA HIS A 88 -9.01 4.78 9.35
C HIS A 88 -7.72 4.17 9.90
N HIS A 89 -6.68 4.03 9.08
CA HIS A 89 -5.41 3.48 9.53
C HIS A 89 -4.78 4.37 10.61
N THR A 90 -4.16 3.73 11.61
CA THR A 90 -3.45 4.40 12.70
C THR A 90 -2.08 3.78 12.95
N PRO A 91 -1.11 4.53 13.52
CA PRO A 91 0.15 3.97 13.99
C PRO A 91 0.00 2.87 15.06
N ASP A 92 -1.11 2.87 15.82
CA ASP A 92 -1.41 1.88 16.87
C ASP A 92 -1.96 0.55 16.31
N ASP A 93 -2.36 0.50 15.04
CA ASP A 93 -2.86 -0.72 14.41
C ASP A 93 -1.79 -1.81 14.48
N SER A 94 -2.20 -3.07 14.67
CA SER A 94 -1.26 -4.21 14.69
C SER A 94 -0.62 -4.53 13.33
N GLY A 95 -0.97 -3.78 12.29
CA GLY A 95 -0.40 -3.91 10.96
C GLY A 95 -1.02 -2.97 9.94
N PHE A 96 -0.40 -2.93 8.76
CA PHE A 96 -0.75 -1.99 7.72
C PHE A 96 -2.02 -2.40 6.96
N SER A 97 -3.05 -1.56 7.00
CA SER A 97 -4.34 -1.79 6.32
C SER A 97 -4.55 -0.92 5.07
N GLY A 98 -3.52 -0.19 4.64
CA GLY A 98 -3.58 0.75 3.52
C GLY A 98 -3.81 2.19 3.96
N LEU A 99 -3.63 3.11 3.02
CA LEU A 99 -3.78 4.55 3.25
C LEU A 99 -4.56 5.20 2.12
N VAL A 100 -5.44 6.13 2.46
CA VAL A 100 -5.96 7.14 1.53
C VAL A 100 -5.30 8.47 1.85
N LEU A 101 -4.50 8.97 0.91
CA LEU A 101 -3.70 10.17 1.08
C LEU A 101 -4.21 11.29 0.18
N THR A 102 -4.34 12.50 0.71
CA THR A 102 -4.72 13.66 -0.10
C THR A 102 -3.49 14.27 -0.76
N VAL A 103 -3.54 14.50 -2.07
CA VAL A 103 -2.46 15.15 -2.82
C VAL A 103 -2.44 16.64 -2.49
N SER A 104 -1.28 17.15 -2.04
CA SER A 104 -1.07 18.56 -1.71
C SER A 104 0.28 19.01 -2.30
N GLY A 105 0.25 19.53 -3.52
CA GLY A 105 1.47 19.82 -4.28
C GLY A 105 2.24 18.54 -4.61
N SER A 106 3.49 18.45 -4.17
CA SER A 106 4.32 17.24 -4.24
C SER A 106 4.13 16.29 -3.06
N SER A 107 3.53 16.76 -1.96
CA SER A 107 3.34 15.98 -0.73
C SER A 107 2.05 15.16 -0.75
N LEU A 108 1.99 14.16 0.12
CA LEU A 108 0.83 13.33 0.38
C LEU A 108 0.41 13.50 1.84
N VAL A 109 -0.84 13.92 2.07
CA VAL A 109 -1.35 14.22 3.41
C VAL A 109 -2.14 13.02 3.92
N TRP A 110 -1.73 12.50 5.07
CA TRP A 110 -2.44 11.45 5.79
C TRP A 110 -3.31 12.08 6.87
N ASP A 111 -4.61 11.84 6.80
CA ASP A 111 -5.56 12.14 7.87
C ASP A 111 -5.64 10.91 8.79
N ILE A 112 -4.95 10.96 9.92
CA ILE A 112 -4.78 9.81 10.80
C ILE A 112 -6.14 9.47 11.41
N ASN A 113 -6.58 8.22 11.23
CA ASN A 113 -7.90 7.74 11.62
C ASN A 113 -9.09 8.57 11.06
N GLY A 114 -8.90 9.40 10.03
CA GLY A 114 -9.92 10.35 9.58
C GLY A 114 -10.32 11.39 10.66
N SER A 115 -9.44 11.65 11.62
CA SER A 115 -9.71 12.50 12.79
C SER A 115 -9.57 14.01 12.51
N GLY A 116 -8.99 14.38 11.38
CA GLY A 116 -8.50 15.73 11.09
C GLY A 116 -7.07 15.99 11.60
N HIS A 117 -6.48 15.08 12.37
CA HIS A 117 -5.06 15.14 12.73
C HIS A 117 -4.20 14.70 11.54
N LYS A 118 -3.38 15.61 11.03
CA LYS A 118 -2.72 15.44 9.73
C LYS A 118 -1.22 15.24 9.88
N ALA A 119 -0.74 14.18 9.25
CA ALA A 119 0.67 13.97 8.96
C ALA A 119 0.92 14.23 7.47
N ARG A 120 2.19 14.46 7.12
CA ARG A 120 2.57 14.74 5.73
C ARG A 120 3.75 13.88 5.31
N PHE A 121 3.55 13.12 4.24
CA PHE A 121 4.61 12.47 3.50
C PHE A 121 5.22 13.46 2.50
N GLU A 122 6.52 13.73 2.64
CA GLU A 122 7.27 14.68 1.82
C GLU A 122 8.44 13.98 1.11
N LYS A 123 8.77 14.42 -0.10
CA LYS A 123 9.91 13.89 -0.87
C LYS A 123 11.20 14.61 -0.50
#